data_AF-A0A939XTF1-F1
#
_entry.id   AF-A0A939XTF1-F1
#
_cell.length_a   1.000
_cell.length_b   1.000
_cell.length_c   1.000
_cell.angle_alpha   90.00
_cell.angle_beta   90.00
_cell.angle_gamma   90.00
#
_symmetry.space_group_name_H-M   'P 1'
#
loop_
_entity.id
_entity.type
_entity.pdbx_description
1 polymer ?
#
loop_
_entity_poly.entity_id
_entity_poly.type
_entity_poly.pdbx_seq_one_letter_code
_entity_poly.pdbx_strand_id
1 'polypeptide(L)'
;QNSEWIAFESRRDDGLYTRAYIAHINANGHADKAFMIPQRSPEDNRRLMYSYNVPEFATKEFKVDKGALESQLKSGKRMQFGY
;
A
#
# COMPACT_ATOMS: atom_id res chain seq x y z
N GLN A 1 -0.39 -18.01 6.87
CA GLN A 1 -1.62 -18.04 6.06
C GLN A 1 -1.41 -17.07 4.91
N ASN A 2 -1.62 -17.47 3.66
CA ASN A 2 -1.54 -16.53 2.54
C ASN A 2 -2.87 -15.79 2.46
N SER A 3 -2.84 -14.45 2.46
CA SER A 3 -4.03 -13.67 2.15
C SER A 3 -4.38 -13.91 0.67
N GLU A 4 -5.65 -14.17 0.36
CA GLU A 4 -6.19 -14.18 -1.01
C GLU A 4 -6.26 -12.75 -1.59
N TRP A 5 -5.40 -11.85 -1.12
CA TRP A 5 -5.39 -10.43 -1.41
C TRP A 5 -3.97 -9.98 -1.62
N ILE A 6 -3.80 -9.09 -2.59
CA ILE A 6 -2.55 -8.41 -2.88
C ILE A 6 -2.78 -6.90 -2.84
N ALA A 7 -1.89 -6.17 -2.16
CA ALA A 7 -1.76 -4.74 -2.28
C ALA A 7 -0.57 -4.42 -3.19
N PHE A 8 -0.72 -3.46 -4.09
CA PHE A 8 0.33 -3.09 -5.04
C PHE A 8 0.19 -1.63 -5.48
N GLU A 9 1.25 -1.08 -6.05
CA GLU A 9 1.28 0.29 -6.55
C GLU A 9 0.98 0.36 -8.05
N SER A 10 0.31 1.43 -8.49
CA SER A 10 0.04 1.66 -9.91
C SER A 10 -0.11 3.16 -10.21
N ARG A 11 0.28 3.58 -11.43
CA ARG A 11 0.08 4.95 -11.95
C ARG A 11 -1.04 5.04 -12.98
N ARG A 12 -1.98 4.09 -12.96
CA ARG A 12 -2.96 3.89 -14.04
C ARG A 12 -3.96 5.02 -14.23
N ASP A 13 -4.10 5.93 -13.27
CA ASP A 13 -5.10 7.01 -13.35
C ASP A 13 -4.55 8.26 -14.05
N ASP A 14 -3.46 8.85 -13.53
CA ASP A 14 -2.90 10.11 -14.03
C ASP A 14 -1.47 9.99 -14.59
N GLY A 15 -0.80 8.85 -14.38
CA GLY A 15 0.60 8.63 -14.80
C GLY A 15 1.66 9.34 -13.95
N LEU A 16 1.27 10.24 -13.03
CA LEU A 16 2.18 11.12 -12.29
C LEU A 16 2.60 10.50 -10.95
N TYR A 17 1.64 10.02 -10.17
CA TYR A 17 1.88 9.50 -8.82
C TYR A 17 1.45 8.04 -8.71
N THR A 18 2.19 7.25 -7.92
CA THR A 18 1.75 5.88 -7.62
C THR A 18 0.68 5.90 -6.54
N ARG A 19 -0.46 5.27 -6.83
CA ARG A 19 -1.54 5.03 -5.87
C ARG A 19 -1.52 3.57 -5.43
N ALA A 20 -2.01 3.30 -4.24
CA ALA A 20 -2.15 1.95 -3.72
C ALA A 20 -3.47 1.33 -4.21
N TYR A 21 -3.39 0.13 -4.78
CA TYR A 21 -4.51 -0.68 -5.21
C TYR A 21 -4.51 -2.00 -4.46
N ILE A 22 -5.70 -2.59 -4.39
CA ILE A 22 -5.91 -3.92 -3.85
C ILE A 22 -6.63 -4.78 -4.90
N ALA A 23 -6.23 -6.05 -4.99
CA ALA A 23 -6.92 -7.05 -5.80
C ALA A 23 -7.06 -8.35 -5.02
N HIS A 24 -8.16 -9.05 -5.27
CA HIS A 24 -8.37 -10.42 -4.81
C HIS A 24 -7.63 -11.39 -5.73
N ILE A 25 -7.07 -12.45 -5.17
CA ILE A 25 -6.46 -13.57 -5.90
C ILE A 25 -7.46 -14.72 -5.87
N ASN A 26 -8.02 -15.06 -7.03
CA ASN A 26 -9.00 -16.12 -7.12
C ASN A 26 -8.37 -17.52 -6.97
N ALA A 27 -9.22 -18.55 -6.89
CA ALA A 27 -8.81 -19.94 -6.68
C ALA A 27 -7.83 -20.49 -7.74
N ASN A 28 -7.77 -19.87 -8.93
CA ASN A 28 -6.82 -20.24 -9.98
C ASN A 28 -5.49 -19.47 -9.90
N GLY A 29 -5.32 -18.62 -8.88
CA GLY A 29 -4.14 -17.78 -8.70
C GLY A 29 -4.13 -16.50 -9.55
N HIS A 30 -5.24 -16.14 -10.19
CA HIS A 30 -5.32 -14.92 -11.00
C HIS A 30 -5.85 -13.74 -10.18
N ALA A 31 -5.29 -12.57 -10.42
CA ALA A 31 -5.80 -11.33 -9.84
C ALA A 31 -7.11 -10.92 -10.52
N ASP A 32 -8.16 -10.76 -9.72
CA ASP A 32 -9.42 -10.17 -10.17
C ASP A 32 -9.27 -8.64 -10.36
N LYS A 33 -10.36 -7.96 -10.71
CA LYS A 33 -10.35 -6.52 -10.97
C LYS A 33 -9.84 -5.74 -9.75
N ALA A 34 -8.69 -5.09 -9.91
CA ALA A 34 -8.14 -4.22 -8.88
C ALA A 34 -8.93 -2.92 -8.72
N PHE A 35 -9.02 -2.43 -7.49
CA PHE A 35 -9.55 -1.11 -7.18
C PHE A 35 -8.63 -0.36 -6.21
N MET A 36 -8.68 0.96 -6.28
CA MET A 36 -7.87 1.84 -5.44
C MET A 36 -8.29 1.71 -3.98
N ILE A 37 -7.33 1.74 -3.05
CA ILE A 37 -7.64 1.72 -1.63
C ILE A 37 -8.52 2.93 -1.27
N PRO A 38 -9.71 2.72 -0.70
CA PRO A 38 -10.59 3.80 -0.29
C PRO A 38 -9.93 4.70 0.75
N GLN A 39 -10.02 6.01 0.54
CA GLN A 39 -9.72 7.02 1.55
C GLN A 39 -11.02 7.54 2.14
N ARG A 40 -10.94 8.18 3.32
CA ARG A 40 -12.11 8.82 3.95
C ARG A 40 -12.75 9.83 3.00
N SER A 41 -11.94 10.63 2.28
CA SER A 41 -12.38 11.49 1.19
C SER A 41 -11.75 10.97 -0.12
N PRO A 42 -12.55 10.62 -1.16
CA PRO A 42 -12.01 10.14 -2.43
C PRO A 42 -11.04 11.13 -3.11
N GLU A 43 -11.23 12.42 -2.86
CA GLU A 43 -10.36 13.49 -3.37
C GLU A 43 -8.95 13.44 -2.78
N ASP A 44 -8.75 12.77 -1.63
CA ASP A 44 -7.46 12.69 -0.96
C ASP A 44 -6.46 11.92 -1.85
N ASN A 45 -6.91 10.83 -2.49
CA ASN A 45 -6.08 10.10 -3.44
C ASN A 45 -5.70 10.95 -4.66
N ARG A 46 -6.57 11.85 -5.12
CA ARG A 46 -6.29 12.74 -6.27
C ARG A 46 -5.34 13.88 -5.90
N ARG A 47 -5.52 14.47 -4.73
CA ARG A 47 -4.75 15.64 -4.26
C ARG A 47 -3.39 15.28 -3.67
N LEU A 48 -3.17 14.02 -3.33
CA LEU A 48 -1.90 13.57 -2.75
C LEU A 48 -0.77 13.71 -3.79
N MET A 49 0.18 14.60 -3.53
CA MET A 49 1.37 14.81 -4.37
C MET A 49 2.55 13.90 -3.97
N TYR A 50 2.25 12.78 -3.31
CA TYR A 50 3.21 11.77 -2.88
C TYR A 50 2.85 10.40 -3.46
N SER A 51 3.89 9.60 -3.67
CA SER A 51 3.83 8.24 -4.21
C SER A 51 3.88 7.21 -3.09
N TYR A 52 3.00 6.20 -3.15
CA TYR A 52 3.13 4.99 -2.35
C TYR A 52 4.10 4.02 -3.06
N ASN A 53 5.14 3.56 -2.37
CA ASN A 53 6.24 2.79 -3.00
C ASN A 53 6.35 1.32 -2.54
N VAL A 54 5.73 0.96 -1.40
CA VAL A 54 5.78 -0.40 -0.84
C VAL A 54 4.51 -0.62 -0.01
N PRO A 55 3.35 -0.89 -0.64
CA PRO A 55 2.15 -1.21 0.13
C PRO A 55 2.26 -2.63 0.70
N GLU A 56 2.10 -2.76 2.02
CA GLU A 56 2.08 -4.05 2.73
C GLU A 56 0.88 -4.12 3.68
N PHE A 57 0.39 -5.33 3.93
CA PHE A 57 -0.69 -5.55 4.89
C PHE A 57 -0.15 -5.58 6.32
N ALA A 58 -0.91 -4.99 7.23
CA ALA A 58 -0.65 -5.02 8.66
C ALA A 58 -1.73 -5.87 9.36
N THR A 59 -1.32 -6.80 10.22
CA THR A 59 -2.25 -7.61 11.04
C THR A 59 -2.74 -6.88 12.30
N LYS A 60 -2.05 -5.80 12.68
CA LYS A 60 -2.31 -5.01 13.88
C LYS A 60 -2.15 -3.52 13.58
N GLU A 61 -2.83 -2.69 14.36
CA GLU A 61 -2.58 -1.25 14.35
C GLU A 61 -1.19 -0.96 14.92
N PHE A 62 -0.41 -0.13 14.24
CA PHE A 62 0.89 0.33 14.69
C PHE A 62 0.81 1.81 15.05
N LYS A 63 1.27 2.16 16.26
CA LYS A 63 1.55 3.56 16.60
C LYS A 63 2.82 3.97 15.87
N VAL A 64 2.67 4.71 14.79
CA VAL A 64 3.79 5.19 13.99
C VAL A 64 4.30 6.50 14.58
N ASP A 65 5.51 6.45 15.16
CA ASP A 65 6.31 7.66 15.33
C ASP A 65 7.01 7.98 14.00
N LYS A 66 6.65 9.13 13.40
CA LYS A 66 7.18 9.51 12.08
C LYS A 66 8.70 9.68 12.08
N GLY A 67 9.27 10.28 13.13
CA GLY A 67 10.71 10.56 13.20
C GLY A 67 11.54 9.28 13.36
N ALA A 68 11.05 8.35 14.18
CA ALA A 68 11.66 7.03 14.33
C ALA A 68 11.54 6.21 13.03
N LEU A 69 10.38 6.24 12.38
CA LEU A 69 10.16 5.54 11.11
C LEU A 69 11.05 6.07 10.00
N GLU A 70 11.17 7.40 9.84
CA GLU A 70 12.06 8.00 8.84
C GLU A 70 13.52 7.63 9.07
N SER A 71 13.98 7.68 10.33
CA SER A 71 15.35 7.29 10.69
C SER A 71 15.63 5.82 10.34
N GLN A 72 14.66 4.94 10.54
CA GLN A 72 14.77 3.52 10.20
C GLN A 72 14.72 3.28 8.69
N LEU A 73 13.85 3.95 7.93
CA LEU A 73 13.81 3.83 6.47
C LEU A 73 15.14 4.27 5.84
N LYS A 74 15.75 5.34 6.35
CA LYS A 74 17.08 5.81 5.91
C LYS A 74 18.21 4.85 6.24
N SER A 75 18.03 3.95 7.20
CA SER A 75 19.05 2.94 7.56
C SER A 75 19.26 1.86 6.50
N GLY A 76 18.38 1.78 5.49
CA GLY A 76 18.46 0.78 4.42
C GLY A 76 18.04 -0.64 4.84
N LYS A 77 17.74 -0.87 6.13
CA LYS A 77 17.15 -2.12 6.60
C LYS A 77 15.65 -2.11 6.33
N ARG A 78 15.16 -3.08 5.56
CA ARG A 78 13.72 -3.32 5.41
C ARG A 78 13.13 -3.65 6.77
N MET A 79 12.18 -2.82 7.22
CA MET A 79 11.38 -3.09 8.39
C MET A 79 10.37 -4.17 8.04
N GLN A 80 10.48 -5.33 8.70
CA GLN A 80 9.47 -6.37 8.60
C GLN A 80 8.42 -6.08 9.67
N PHE A 81 7.28 -5.53 9.25
CA PHE A 81 6.13 -5.42 10.15
C PHE A 81 5.62 -6.84 10.39
N GLY A 82 5.69 -7.30 11.65
CA GLY A 82 5.42 -8.68 12.00
C GLY A 82 4.05 -9.15 11.54
N TYR A 83 4.04 -10.25 10.78
CA TYR A 83 2.85 -11.04 10.46
C TYR A 83 2.58 -12.03 11.59
#